data_AF-A0A970LGP6-F1
#
_entry.id   AF-A0A970LGP6-F1
#
_cell.length_a   1.000
_cell.length_b   1.000
_cell.length_c   1.000
_cell.angle_alpha   90.00
_cell.angle_beta   90.00
_cell.angle_gamma   90.00
#
_symmetry.space_group_name_H-M   'P 1'
#
loop_
_entity.id
_entity.type
_entity.pdbx_description
1 polymer ?
#
loop_
_entity_poly.entity_id
_entity_poly.type
_entity_poly.pdbx_seq_one_letter_code
_entity_poly.pdbx_strand_id
1 'polypeptide(L)'
;MFDRMVAYHIMSGIAVPIDAADLYKGLEEKFLKRDGMYFLHDQINEYDNIRIETEVETIQFSMFVNDEKSAIAWLYHQLEEPQTYSDIQPKFMKEAKAAKYEKMPELGELLEENFLQDEKGRWYIPDTTKAGDIIKLREKRLLKEFTEYLEGKGKLKQFRAEAVRAGFAKLWQDKDYKSIVRVGNRLPEAVIQEDDKLLMYYDTALSRLE
;
A
#
# COMPACT_ATOMS: atom_id res chain seq x y z
N MET A 1 -18.65 -13.86 -10.74
CA MET A 1 -18.57 -14.71 -9.52
C MET A 1 -19.89 -15.40 -9.23
N PHE A 2 -21.02 -14.68 -9.24
CA PHE A 2 -22.38 -15.24 -9.14
C PHE A 2 -22.70 -16.28 -10.22
N ASP A 3 -22.35 -16.01 -11.49
CA ASP A 3 -22.63 -16.93 -12.60
C ASP A 3 -21.98 -18.31 -12.48
N ARG A 4 -20.80 -18.41 -11.84
CA ARG A 4 -20.15 -19.71 -11.58
C ARG A 4 -20.84 -20.49 -10.47
N MET A 5 -21.33 -19.81 -9.44
CA MET A 5 -22.10 -20.42 -8.35
C MET A 5 -23.44 -20.94 -8.87
N VAL A 6 -24.13 -20.15 -9.69
CA VAL A 6 -25.38 -20.53 -10.36
C VAL A 6 -25.14 -21.72 -11.30
N ALA A 7 -24.07 -21.70 -12.09
CA ALA A 7 -23.69 -22.83 -12.95
C ALA A 7 -23.47 -24.13 -12.15
N TYR A 8 -22.78 -24.08 -11.01
CA TYR A 8 -22.57 -25.24 -10.15
C TYR A 8 -23.88 -25.83 -9.59
N HIS A 9 -24.80 -24.98 -9.16
CA HIS A 9 -26.10 -25.39 -8.62
C HIS A 9 -27.02 -25.97 -9.69
N ILE A 10 -27.03 -25.36 -10.89
CA ILE A 10 -27.76 -25.88 -12.06
C ILE A 10 -27.18 -27.22 -12.51
N MET A 11 -25.85 -27.37 -12.56
CA MET A 11 -25.19 -28.63 -12.93
C MET A 11 -25.40 -29.74 -11.89
N SER A 12 -25.55 -29.39 -10.62
CA SER A 12 -25.77 -30.33 -9.51
C SER A 12 -27.25 -30.62 -9.24
N GLY A 13 -28.17 -30.00 -9.98
CA GLY A 13 -29.63 -30.20 -9.84
C GLY A 13 -30.25 -29.62 -8.57
N ILE A 14 -29.56 -28.67 -7.91
CA ILE A 14 -29.99 -28.07 -6.64
C ILE A 14 -30.48 -26.65 -6.93
N ALA A 15 -31.66 -26.29 -6.42
CA ALA A 15 -32.18 -24.92 -6.55
C ALA A 15 -31.25 -23.92 -5.86
N VAL A 16 -30.94 -22.80 -6.54
CA VAL A 16 -30.06 -21.75 -5.99
C VAL A 16 -30.73 -21.14 -4.76
N PRO A 17 -30.13 -21.22 -3.55
CA PRO A 17 -30.83 -20.94 -2.30
C PRO A 17 -30.91 -19.46 -1.92
N ILE A 18 -30.26 -18.57 -2.68
CA ILE A 18 -30.17 -17.13 -2.40
C ILE A 18 -30.17 -16.33 -3.71
N ASP A 19 -30.78 -15.16 -3.71
CA ASP A 19 -30.73 -14.26 -4.85
C ASP A 19 -29.37 -13.53 -4.92
N ALA A 20 -29.09 -12.87 -6.06
CA ALA A 20 -27.83 -12.16 -6.25
C ALA A 20 -27.64 -11.03 -5.23
N ALA A 21 -28.72 -10.33 -4.86
CA ALA A 21 -28.68 -9.19 -3.96
C ALA A 21 -28.35 -9.61 -2.53
N ASP A 22 -28.95 -10.72 -2.07
CA ASP A 22 -28.71 -11.34 -0.76
C ASP A 22 -27.30 -11.95 -0.69
N LEU A 23 -26.78 -12.49 -1.79
CA LEU A 23 -25.37 -12.93 -1.84
C LEU A 23 -24.42 -11.73 -1.70
N TYR A 24 -24.64 -10.63 -2.43
CA TYR A 24 -23.78 -9.45 -2.34
C TYR A 24 -23.87 -8.78 -0.97
N LYS A 25 -25.06 -8.76 -0.36
CA LYS A 25 -25.27 -8.27 1.01
C LYS A 25 -24.57 -9.16 2.05
N GLY A 26 -24.69 -10.48 1.90
CA GLY A 26 -23.99 -11.44 2.75
C GLY A 26 -22.46 -11.39 2.60
N LEU A 27 -21.96 -11.01 1.43
CA LEU A 27 -20.54 -10.74 1.20
C LEU A 27 -20.07 -9.46 1.91
N GLU A 28 -20.84 -8.37 1.87
CA GLU A 28 -20.53 -7.14 2.61
C GLU A 28 -20.60 -7.31 4.14
N GLU A 29 -21.48 -8.17 4.64
CA GLU A 29 -21.64 -8.42 6.08
C GLU A 29 -20.58 -9.39 6.64
N LYS A 30 -20.03 -10.30 5.83
CA LYS A 30 -19.14 -11.39 6.30
C LYS A 30 -17.68 -11.29 5.83
N PHE A 31 -17.40 -10.47 4.81
CA PHE A 31 -16.09 -10.41 4.16
C PHE A 31 -15.59 -8.97 4.06
N LEU A 32 -14.27 -8.79 4.13
CA LEU A 32 -13.65 -7.48 4.00
C LEU A 32 -13.56 -7.11 2.52
N LYS A 33 -13.96 -5.88 2.18
CA LYS A 33 -13.96 -5.34 0.82
C LYS A 33 -12.76 -4.42 0.61
N ARG A 34 -11.92 -4.71 -0.38
CA ARG A 34 -10.80 -3.84 -0.80
C ARG A 34 -10.69 -3.83 -2.33
N ASP A 35 -10.62 -2.64 -2.92
CA ASP A 35 -10.54 -2.38 -4.37
C ASP A 35 -11.59 -3.13 -5.23
N GLY A 36 -12.80 -3.26 -4.70
CA GLY A 36 -13.92 -3.90 -5.41
C GLY A 36 -13.96 -5.44 -5.34
N MET A 37 -13.09 -6.07 -4.54
CA MET A 37 -13.06 -7.52 -4.31
C MET A 37 -13.38 -7.85 -2.84
N TYR A 38 -13.98 -9.03 -2.62
CA TYR A 38 -14.32 -9.56 -1.29
C TYR A 38 -13.35 -10.69 -0.94
N PHE A 39 -12.71 -10.58 0.23
CA PHE A 39 -11.68 -11.53 0.67
C PHE A 39 -12.10 -12.27 1.94
N LEU A 40 -11.81 -13.57 2.00
CA LEU A 40 -11.81 -14.32 3.25
C LEU A 40 -10.67 -13.80 4.16
N HIS A 41 -10.83 -13.92 5.48
CA HIS A 41 -9.89 -13.39 6.48
C HIS A 41 -8.46 -13.94 6.34
N ASP A 42 -8.33 -15.13 5.76
CA ASP A 42 -7.09 -15.86 5.46
C ASP A 42 -6.49 -15.51 4.07
N GLN A 43 -7.32 -15.07 3.11
CA GLN A 43 -6.90 -14.76 1.72
C GLN A 43 -6.33 -13.36 1.50
N ILE A 44 -6.55 -12.43 2.43
CA ILE A 44 -5.97 -11.08 2.38
C ILE A 44 -4.44 -11.15 2.38
N ASN A 45 -3.89 -12.09 3.13
CA ASN A 45 -2.45 -12.28 3.30
C ASN A 45 -1.79 -12.88 2.05
N GLU A 46 -2.49 -13.77 1.35
CA GLU A 46 -2.02 -14.33 0.09
C GLU A 46 -2.10 -13.28 -1.03
N TYR A 47 -3.13 -12.41 -1.03
CA TYR A 47 -3.21 -11.29 -1.97
C TYR A 47 -2.17 -10.20 -1.68
N ASP A 48 -1.88 -9.89 -0.41
CA ASP A 48 -0.82 -8.95 -0.03
C ASP A 48 0.57 -9.55 -0.28
N ASN A 49 0.79 -10.85 -0.04
CA ASN A 49 2.03 -11.54 -0.42
C ASN A 49 2.18 -11.66 -1.94
N ILE A 50 1.12 -11.98 -2.68
CA ILE A 50 1.14 -11.98 -4.15
C ILE A 50 1.25 -10.54 -4.66
N ARG A 51 0.77 -9.51 -3.97
CA ARG A 51 1.08 -8.12 -4.33
C ARG A 51 2.52 -7.75 -4.02
N ILE A 52 3.07 -8.20 -2.89
CA ILE A 52 4.48 -8.00 -2.54
C ILE A 52 5.31 -8.76 -3.57
N GLU A 53 5.18 -10.08 -3.74
CA GLU A 53 5.82 -10.85 -4.81
C GLU A 53 5.55 -10.30 -6.20
N THR A 54 4.32 -10.03 -6.63
CA THR A 54 4.05 -9.60 -8.03
C THR A 54 4.41 -8.13 -8.29
N GLU A 55 4.26 -7.20 -7.32
CA GLU A 55 4.76 -5.81 -7.42
C GLU A 55 6.27 -5.70 -7.12
N VAL A 56 6.93 -6.71 -6.52
CA VAL A 56 8.39 -6.79 -6.26
C VAL A 56 9.14 -7.60 -7.32
N GLU A 57 8.55 -8.67 -7.88
CA GLU A 57 9.12 -9.48 -8.98
C GLU A 57 9.21 -8.68 -10.29
N THR A 58 8.36 -7.66 -10.45
CA THR A 58 8.45 -6.71 -11.56
C THR A 58 9.42 -5.56 -11.30
N ILE A 59 9.98 -5.42 -10.09
CA ILE A 59 11.10 -4.52 -9.83
C ILE A 59 12.34 -5.23 -10.38
N GLN A 60 12.71 -4.91 -11.62
CA GLN A 60 14.09 -5.05 -12.06
C GLN A 60 14.98 -4.57 -10.92
N PHE A 61 15.67 -5.50 -10.25
CA PHE A 61 16.45 -5.27 -9.03
C PHE A 61 17.16 -3.92 -9.07
N SER A 62 16.51 -2.89 -8.49
CA SER A 62 17.16 -1.62 -8.27
C SER A 62 18.08 -1.87 -7.08
N MET A 63 19.37 -2.07 -7.36
CA MET A 63 20.39 -2.10 -6.30
C MET A 63 20.47 -0.76 -5.53
N PHE A 64 19.64 0.23 -5.88
CA PHE A 64 19.64 1.55 -5.30
C PHE A 64 18.37 1.77 -4.47
N VAL A 65 18.56 2.27 -3.25
CA VAL A 65 17.49 2.71 -2.36
C VAL A 65 17.29 4.21 -2.61
N ASN A 66 16.30 4.56 -3.43
CA ASN A 66 16.02 5.94 -3.83
C ASN A 66 14.66 6.46 -3.34
N ASP A 67 13.75 5.55 -3.00
CA ASP A 67 12.43 5.83 -2.46
C ASP A 67 12.06 4.82 -1.36
N GLU A 68 10.96 5.07 -0.65
CA GLU A 68 10.53 4.16 0.40
C GLU A 68 10.23 2.75 -0.11
N LYS A 69 9.66 2.62 -1.32
CA LYS A 69 9.32 1.31 -1.90
C LYS A 69 10.57 0.46 -2.11
N SER A 70 11.61 1.03 -2.71
CA SER A 70 12.93 0.39 -2.88
C SER A 70 13.65 0.18 -1.54
N ALA A 71 13.50 1.08 -0.58
CA ALA A 71 14.04 0.90 0.78
C ALA A 71 13.43 -0.31 1.49
N ILE A 72 12.11 -0.45 1.42
CA ILE A 72 11.39 -1.59 1.99
C ILE A 72 11.82 -2.89 1.29
N ALA A 73 11.85 -2.90 -0.05
CA ALA A 73 12.31 -4.08 -0.80
C ALA A 73 13.74 -4.50 -0.43
N TRP A 74 14.64 -3.52 -0.28
CA TRP A 74 16.01 -3.75 0.19
C TRP A 74 16.04 -4.34 1.61
N LEU A 75 15.19 -3.84 2.52
CA LEU A 75 15.09 -4.34 3.89
C LEU A 75 14.54 -5.76 3.94
N TYR A 76 13.57 -6.11 3.09
CA TYR A 76 13.07 -7.49 2.99
C TYR A 76 14.19 -8.47 2.65
N HIS A 77 15.02 -8.15 1.66
CA HIS A 77 16.19 -8.97 1.33
C HIS A 77 17.22 -8.97 2.47
N GLN A 78 17.49 -7.81 3.09
CA GLN A 78 18.42 -7.76 4.21
C GLN A 78 17.94 -8.58 5.41
N LEU A 79 16.63 -8.69 5.64
CA LEU A 79 16.00 -9.35 6.79
C LEU A 79 15.51 -10.78 6.51
N GLU A 80 15.95 -11.40 5.40
CA GLU A 80 15.87 -12.86 5.23
C GLU A 80 16.49 -13.59 6.45
N GLU A 81 17.55 -13.00 7.00
CA GLU A 81 18.10 -13.36 8.30
C GLU A 81 17.88 -12.25 9.33
N PRO A 82 17.28 -12.54 10.50
CA PRO A 82 17.05 -11.54 11.55
C PRO A 82 18.32 -10.83 12.02
N GLN A 83 18.32 -9.50 12.00
CA GLN A 83 19.49 -8.65 12.28
C GLN A 83 19.18 -7.47 13.18
N THR A 84 20.17 -7.00 13.94
CA THR A 84 19.99 -5.80 14.78
C THR A 84 20.05 -4.53 13.96
N TYR A 85 19.51 -3.43 14.52
CA TYR A 85 19.63 -2.11 13.90
C TYR A 85 21.09 -1.74 13.58
N SER A 86 22.02 -2.06 14.48
CA SER A 86 23.45 -1.79 14.32
C SER A 86 24.09 -2.56 13.16
N ASP A 87 23.54 -3.72 12.79
CA ASP A 87 24.03 -4.51 11.65
C ASP A 87 23.52 -3.94 10.31
N ILE A 88 22.30 -3.39 10.32
CA ILE A 88 21.61 -2.90 9.11
C ILE A 88 22.03 -1.47 8.77
N GLN A 89 22.18 -0.61 9.79
CA GLN A 89 22.41 0.83 9.60
C GLN A 89 23.61 1.16 8.70
N PRO A 90 24.81 0.57 8.87
CA PRO A 90 25.95 0.90 8.02
C PRO A 90 25.73 0.51 6.56
N LYS A 91 25.03 -0.59 6.31
CA LYS A 91 24.68 -1.08 4.97
C LYS A 91 23.64 -0.17 4.33
N PHE A 92 22.60 0.19 5.07
CA PHE A 92 21.54 1.08 4.60
C PHE A 92 22.10 2.45 4.22
N MET A 93 22.95 3.05 5.07
CA MET A 93 23.57 4.36 4.79
C MET A 93 24.47 4.36 3.55
N LYS A 94 25.02 3.21 3.16
CA LYS A 94 25.85 3.07 1.97
C LYS A 94 25.00 3.07 0.68
N GLU A 95 23.84 2.43 0.72
CA GLU A 95 22.98 2.24 -0.45
C GLU A 95 21.89 3.33 -0.58
N ALA A 96 21.49 3.96 0.52
CA ALA A 96 20.45 4.98 0.56
C ALA A 96 20.88 6.28 -0.12
N LYS A 97 20.20 6.60 -1.22
CA LYS A 97 20.35 7.84 -1.99
C LYS A 97 18.98 8.34 -2.41
N ALA A 98 18.33 9.07 -1.49
CA ALA A 98 16.99 9.61 -1.72
C ALA A 98 16.89 10.38 -3.04
N ALA A 99 15.83 10.11 -3.80
CA ALA A 99 15.50 10.85 -5.00
C ALA A 99 15.22 12.33 -4.66
N LYS A 100 15.32 13.20 -5.67
CA LYS A 100 15.28 14.67 -5.51
C LYS A 100 14.09 15.20 -4.69
N TYR A 101 12.92 14.60 -4.86
CA TYR A 101 11.67 15.03 -4.22
C TYR A 101 11.25 14.13 -3.06
N GLU A 102 11.94 13.01 -2.87
CA GLU A 102 11.57 12.02 -1.88
C GLU A 102 12.04 12.45 -0.49
N LYS A 103 11.09 12.51 0.44
CA LYS A 103 11.36 12.58 1.87
C LYS A 103 11.46 11.15 2.39
N MET A 104 12.66 10.59 2.30
CA MET A 104 12.96 9.24 2.79
C MET A 104 12.77 9.17 4.31
N PRO A 105 11.97 8.22 4.83
CA PRO A 105 11.89 7.96 6.27
C PRO A 105 13.22 7.44 6.83
N GLU A 106 13.45 7.66 8.12
CA GLU A 106 14.64 7.12 8.78
C GLU A 106 14.58 5.58 8.84
N LEU A 107 15.73 4.91 8.88
CA LEU A 107 15.78 3.44 8.94
C LEU A 107 14.95 2.87 10.10
N GLY A 108 14.99 3.52 11.27
CA GLY A 108 14.19 3.10 12.42
C GLY A 108 12.69 3.16 12.15
N GLU A 109 12.23 4.21 11.46
CA GLU A 109 10.82 4.36 11.09
C GLU A 109 10.41 3.30 10.06
N LEU A 110 11.25 3.03 9.05
CA LEU A 110 11.01 1.97 8.08
C LEU A 110 10.90 0.60 8.75
N LEU A 111 11.77 0.33 9.73
CA LEU A 111 11.77 -0.91 10.50
C LEU A 111 10.52 -1.04 11.35
N GLU A 112 10.17 -0.03 12.13
CA GLU A 112 8.96 -0.02 12.97
C GLU A 112 7.66 -0.14 12.18
N GLU A 113 7.61 0.42 10.97
CA GLU A 113 6.40 0.49 10.17
C GLU A 113 6.17 -0.75 9.30
N ASN A 114 7.17 -1.62 9.14
CA ASN A 114 7.08 -2.76 8.22
C ASN A 114 7.53 -4.09 8.83
N PHE A 115 8.28 -4.08 9.93
CA PHE A 115 8.93 -5.27 10.50
C PHE A 115 8.66 -5.41 12.01
N LEU A 116 9.00 -6.58 12.56
CA LEU A 116 8.93 -6.84 14.00
C LEU A 116 10.30 -7.02 14.59
N GLN A 117 10.42 -6.73 15.89
CA GLN A 117 11.65 -6.92 16.65
C GLN A 117 11.49 -8.08 17.63
N ASP A 118 12.48 -8.96 17.70
CA ASP A 118 12.55 -10.03 18.71
C ASP A 118 13.08 -9.52 20.05
N GLU A 119 13.03 -10.36 21.09
CA GLU A 119 13.52 -10.02 22.43
C GLU A 119 15.02 -9.68 22.49
N LYS A 120 15.78 -10.08 21.46
CA LYS A 120 17.21 -9.80 21.33
C LYS A 120 17.49 -8.53 20.53
N GLY A 121 16.46 -7.78 20.17
CA GLY A 121 16.59 -6.54 19.40
C GLY A 121 16.81 -6.75 17.91
N ARG A 122 16.58 -7.96 17.38
CA ARG A 122 16.73 -8.26 15.95
C ARG A 122 15.42 -8.06 15.22
N TRP A 123 15.48 -7.32 14.13
CA TRP A 123 14.37 -7.12 13.21
C TRP A 123 14.18 -8.35 12.33
N TYR A 124 12.94 -8.69 12.03
CA TYR A 124 12.59 -9.82 11.18
C TYR A 124 11.27 -9.57 10.44
N ILE A 125 11.05 -10.32 9.36
CA ILE A 125 9.83 -10.27 8.55
C ILE A 125 8.66 -10.87 9.35
N PRO A 126 7.56 -10.13 9.59
CA PRO A 126 6.43 -10.62 10.37
C PRO A 126 5.72 -11.77 9.67
N ASP A 127 5.35 -12.81 10.42
CA ASP A 127 4.40 -13.82 9.95
C ASP A 127 3.04 -13.18 9.63
N THR A 128 2.30 -13.75 8.67
CA THR A 128 1.00 -13.21 8.18
C THR A 128 -0.02 -12.94 9.28
N THR A 129 0.01 -13.70 10.39
CA THR A 129 -0.88 -13.50 11.54
C THR A 129 -0.50 -12.32 12.44
N LYS A 130 0.74 -11.80 12.34
CA LYS A 130 1.30 -10.75 13.22
C LYS A 130 1.42 -9.38 12.53
N ALA A 131 1.14 -9.29 11.23
CA ALA A 131 1.30 -8.07 10.44
C ALA A 131 0.13 -7.06 10.59
N GLY A 132 -1.04 -7.50 11.08
CA GLY A 132 -2.26 -6.68 11.07
C GLY A 132 -2.16 -5.35 11.83
N ASP A 133 -1.53 -5.35 13.02
CA ASP A 133 -1.37 -4.13 13.82
C ASP A 133 -0.34 -3.17 13.22
N ILE A 134 0.71 -3.71 12.59
CA ILE A 134 1.75 -2.95 11.89
C ILE A 134 1.14 -2.22 10.70
N ILE A 135 0.35 -2.93 9.88
CA ILE A 135 -0.32 -2.36 8.70
C ILE A 135 -1.24 -1.20 9.10
N LYS A 136 -2.07 -1.40 10.14
CA LYS A 136 -2.97 -0.36 10.64
C LYS A 136 -2.21 0.85 11.19
N LEU A 137 -1.12 0.61 11.92
CA LEU A 137 -0.30 1.69 12.47
C LEU A 137 0.40 2.48 11.36
N ARG A 138 0.97 1.79 10.37
CA ARG A 138 1.61 2.39 9.19
C ARG A 138 0.60 3.23 8.40
N GLU A 139 -0.56 2.67 8.07
CA GLU A 139 -1.62 3.40 7.35
C GLU A 139 -2.03 4.67 8.11
N LYS A 140 -2.19 4.58 9.44
CA LYS A 140 -2.49 5.74 10.29
C LYS A 140 -1.38 6.80 10.25
N ARG A 141 -0.10 6.41 10.29
CA ARG A 141 1.05 7.33 10.20
C ARG A 141 1.11 8.02 8.84
N LEU A 142 0.97 7.25 7.75
CA LEU A 142 0.95 7.76 6.38
C LEU A 142 -0.17 8.78 6.17
N LEU A 143 -1.39 8.47 6.64
CA LEU A 143 -2.53 9.40 6.53
C LEU A 143 -2.35 10.66 7.38
N LYS A 144 -1.72 10.54 8.54
CA LYS A 144 -1.39 11.70 9.38
C LYS A 144 -0.44 12.64 8.64
N GLU A 145 0.64 12.11 8.06
CA GLU A 145 1.58 12.90 7.25
C GLU A 145 0.89 13.50 6.00
N PHE A 146 0.06 12.72 5.31
CA PHE A 146 -0.70 13.24 4.16
C PHE A 146 -1.63 14.39 4.54
N THR A 147 -2.17 14.41 5.76
CA THR A 147 -3.03 15.50 6.24
C THR A 147 -2.28 16.83 6.26
N GLU A 148 -0.99 16.82 6.63
CA GLU A 148 -0.13 18.01 6.56
C GLU A 148 0.01 18.50 5.13
N TYR A 149 0.12 17.57 4.17
CA TYR A 149 0.15 17.91 2.76
C TYR A 149 -1.19 18.50 2.33
N LEU A 150 -2.32 17.96 2.80
CA LEU A 150 -3.66 18.41 2.45
C LEU A 150 -3.96 19.85 2.91
N GLU A 151 -3.49 20.21 4.11
CA GLU A 151 -3.67 21.51 4.77
C GLU A 151 -2.68 22.59 4.29
N GLY A 152 -1.50 22.15 3.83
CA GLY A 152 -0.46 23.04 3.33
C GLY A 152 -0.88 23.89 2.12
N LYS A 153 -0.03 24.85 1.76
CA LYS A 153 -0.21 25.71 0.56
C LYS A 153 1.07 25.70 -0.27
N GLY A 154 0.92 25.88 -1.59
CA GLY A 154 2.05 25.95 -2.52
C GLY A 154 2.64 24.59 -2.90
N LYS A 155 3.68 24.61 -3.75
CA LYS A 155 4.31 23.39 -4.29
C LYS A 155 5.04 22.58 -3.20
N LEU A 156 4.90 21.26 -3.24
CA LEU A 156 5.60 20.32 -2.37
C LEU A 156 7.02 20.10 -2.92
N LYS A 157 8.03 20.56 -2.18
CA LYS A 157 9.45 20.43 -2.58
C LYS A 157 10.08 19.11 -2.16
N GLN A 158 9.64 18.58 -1.02
CA GLN A 158 9.99 17.26 -0.51
C GLN A 158 8.74 16.66 0.14
N PHE A 159 8.48 15.39 -0.11
CA PHE A 159 7.33 14.67 0.43
C PHE A 159 7.60 13.16 0.37
N ARG A 160 6.90 12.41 1.23
CA ARG A 160 6.94 10.96 1.27
C ARG A 160 5.93 10.42 0.24
N ALA A 161 6.40 9.78 -0.83
CA ALA A 161 5.51 9.35 -1.92
C ALA A 161 4.43 8.36 -1.44
N GLU A 162 4.77 7.46 -0.53
CA GLU A 162 3.82 6.51 0.07
C GLU A 162 2.69 7.21 0.84
N ALA A 163 2.96 8.33 1.52
CA ALA A 163 1.93 9.09 2.20
C ALA A 163 0.96 9.73 1.20
N VAL A 164 1.46 10.22 0.06
CA VAL A 164 0.62 10.73 -1.03
C VAL A 164 -0.26 9.62 -1.61
N ARG A 165 0.30 8.44 -1.89
CA ARG A 165 -0.45 7.28 -2.39
C ARG A 165 -1.56 6.85 -1.43
N ALA A 166 -1.24 6.71 -0.14
CA ALA A 166 -2.22 6.37 0.90
C ALA A 166 -3.33 7.43 1.02
N GLY A 167 -2.96 8.70 0.97
CA GLY A 167 -3.90 9.81 0.97
C GLY A 167 -4.82 9.83 -0.24
N PHE A 168 -4.28 9.62 -1.44
CA PHE A 168 -5.06 9.58 -2.68
C PHE A 168 -6.02 8.40 -2.69
N ALA A 169 -5.57 7.22 -2.26
CA ALA A 169 -6.43 6.05 -2.11
C ALA A 169 -7.61 6.33 -1.16
N LYS A 170 -7.34 6.98 -0.01
CA LYS A 170 -8.39 7.37 0.93
C LYS A 170 -9.37 8.39 0.34
N LEU A 171 -8.86 9.48 -0.23
CA LEU A 171 -9.71 10.51 -0.86
C LEU A 171 -10.53 9.94 -2.01
N TRP A 172 -9.99 8.95 -2.74
CA TRP A 172 -10.70 8.26 -3.82
C TRP A 172 -11.88 7.45 -3.29
N GLN A 173 -11.68 6.68 -2.20
CA GLN A 173 -12.76 5.97 -1.51
C GLN A 173 -13.84 6.92 -1.01
N ASP A 174 -13.44 8.08 -0.48
CA ASP A 174 -14.33 9.13 0.01
C ASP A 174 -14.96 9.97 -1.13
N LYS A 175 -14.59 9.71 -2.39
CA LYS A 175 -15.00 10.46 -3.59
C LYS A 175 -14.66 11.95 -3.55
N ASP A 176 -13.66 12.34 -2.77
CA ASP A 176 -13.14 13.70 -2.71
C ASP A 176 -12.11 13.94 -3.82
N TYR A 177 -12.59 13.93 -5.07
CA TYR A 177 -11.79 14.19 -6.26
C TYR A 177 -11.17 15.59 -6.25
N LYS A 178 -11.85 16.57 -5.63
CA LYS A 178 -11.37 17.95 -5.53
C LYS A 178 -10.08 18.02 -4.73
N SER A 179 -10.00 17.32 -3.61
CA SER A 179 -8.77 17.27 -2.81
C SER A 179 -7.64 16.52 -3.50
N ILE A 180 -7.93 15.45 -4.25
CA ILE A 180 -6.92 14.75 -5.07
C ILE A 180 -6.30 15.71 -6.08
N VAL A 181 -7.12 16.40 -6.88
CA VAL A 181 -6.63 17.37 -7.87
C VAL A 181 -5.89 18.53 -7.20
N ARG A 182 -6.37 19.00 -6.04
CA ARG A 182 -5.71 20.08 -5.28
C ARG A 182 -4.31 19.70 -4.84
N VAL A 183 -4.12 18.51 -4.29
CA VAL A 183 -2.80 18.04 -3.83
C VAL A 183 -1.93 17.62 -5.03
N GLY A 184 -2.49 16.96 -6.04
CA GLY A 184 -1.79 16.60 -7.27
C GLY A 184 -1.17 17.82 -7.96
N ASN A 185 -1.93 18.92 -8.09
CA ASN A 185 -1.40 20.18 -8.63
C ASN A 185 -0.23 20.78 -7.83
N ARG A 186 0.01 20.32 -6.60
CA ARG A 186 1.13 20.78 -5.76
C ARG A 186 2.36 19.90 -5.90
N LEU A 187 2.23 18.68 -6.43
CA LEU A 187 3.35 17.79 -6.70
C LEU A 187 4.13 18.25 -7.95
N PRO A 188 5.41 17.90 -8.07
CA PRO A 188 6.15 17.98 -9.33
C PRO A 188 5.53 17.06 -10.37
N GLU A 189 5.39 17.55 -11.60
CA GLU A 189 4.79 16.80 -12.71
C GLU A 189 5.50 15.47 -12.98
N ALA A 190 6.84 15.48 -12.96
CA ALA A 190 7.65 14.27 -13.13
C ALA A 190 7.27 13.16 -12.14
N VAL A 191 6.99 13.48 -10.88
CA VAL A 191 6.64 12.48 -9.87
C VAL A 191 5.26 11.87 -10.13
N ILE A 192 4.30 12.66 -10.64
CA ILE A 192 2.99 12.11 -11.01
C ILE A 192 3.14 11.20 -12.23
N GLN A 193 3.88 11.62 -13.24
CA GLN A 193 4.04 10.87 -14.49
C GLN A 193 4.85 9.57 -14.33
N GLU A 194 5.82 9.54 -13.41
CA GLU A 194 6.65 8.36 -13.13
C GLU A 194 5.96 7.33 -12.21
N ASP A 195 4.83 7.70 -11.59
CA ASP A 195 4.09 6.86 -10.65
C ASP A 195 2.69 6.52 -11.17
N ASP A 196 2.53 5.32 -11.72
CA ASP A 196 1.28 4.85 -12.32
C ASP A 196 0.06 5.01 -11.39
N LYS A 197 0.23 4.79 -10.08
CA LYS A 197 -0.89 4.89 -9.12
C LYS A 197 -1.28 6.36 -8.91
N LEU A 198 -0.30 7.25 -8.74
CA LEU A 198 -0.57 8.68 -8.59
C LEU A 198 -1.15 9.27 -9.87
N LEU A 199 -0.61 8.91 -11.03
CA LEU A 199 -1.13 9.32 -12.33
C LEU A 199 -2.59 8.90 -12.51
N MET A 200 -2.89 7.63 -12.26
CA MET A 200 -4.25 7.09 -12.37
C MET A 200 -5.23 7.87 -11.49
N TYR A 201 -4.92 8.09 -10.21
CA TYR A 201 -5.78 8.85 -9.31
C TYR A 201 -5.98 10.29 -9.78
N TYR A 202 -4.91 10.95 -10.21
CA TYR A 202 -4.94 12.35 -10.60
C TYR A 202 -5.74 12.57 -11.90
N ASP A 203 -5.44 11.83 -12.96
CA ASP A 203 -6.13 11.95 -14.25
C ASP A 203 -7.60 11.60 -14.14
N THR A 204 -7.92 10.51 -13.44
CA THR A 204 -9.33 10.11 -13.27
C THR A 204 -10.10 11.12 -12.40
N ALA A 205 -9.46 11.71 -11.38
CA ALA A 205 -10.08 12.76 -10.59
C ALA A 205 -10.29 14.06 -11.38
N LEU A 206 -9.34 14.44 -12.25
CA LEU A 206 -9.48 15.57 -13.17
C LEU A 206 -10.69 15.38 -14.10
N SER A 207 -10.78 14.25 -14.81
CA SER A 207 -11.88 13.98 -15.74
C SER A 207 -13.27 13.91 -15.07
N ARG A 208 -13.33 13.72 -13.75
CA ARG A 208 -14.59 13.69 -12.98
C ARG A 208 -15.05 15.09 -12.54
N LEU A 209 -14.17 16.09 -12.62
CA LEU A 209 -14.45 17.48 -12.22
C LEU A 209 -14.67 18.41 -13.41
N GLU A 210 -14.30 17.98 -14.61
CA GLU A 210 -14.71 18.57 -15.90
C GLU A 210 -16.18 18.25 -16.23
#